data_AF-A0A1I3YF92-F1
#
_entry.id   AF-A0A1I3YF92-F1
#
_cell.length_a   1.000
_cell.length_b   1.000
_cell.length_c   1.000
_cell.angle_alpha   90.00
_cell.angle_beta   90.00
_cell.angle_gamma   90.00
#
_symmetry.space_group_name_H-M   'P 1'
#
loop_
_entity.id
_entity.type
_entity.pdbx_description
1 polymer ?
#
loop_
_entity_poly.entity_id
_entity_poly.type
_entity_poly.pdbx_seq_one_letter_code
_entity_poly.pdbx_strand_id
1 'polypeptide(L)'
;MTTHRTPTTRADDGLARTIGRVLLGGFLAFAGTSHLTFAREEFGAQVPSWVPLDTDLVVVGSGVVEIALGAALVAAPRRYRPWVGAAAAAFFVAVFPGNVAQYVERSDGFGLDTDAKRLARLPFQGVLVLWALWSTGAWRAWRGRRGA
;
A
#
# COMPACT_ATOMS: atom_id res chain seq x y z
N MET A 1 0.45 21.62 -45.32
CA MET A 1 0.94 21.82 -43.94
C MET A 1 0.20 20.82 -43.04
N THR A 2 0.68 19.58 -43.00
CA THR A 2 0.11 18.47 -42.22
C THR A 2 0.71 18.51 -40.81
N THR A 3 -0.12 18.82 -39.81
CA THR A 3 0.31 18.79 -38.41
C THR A 3 0.51 17.35 -37.96
N HIS A 4 1.76 17.02 -37.62
CA HIS A 4 2.18 15.79 -36.99
C HIS A 4 1.45 15.64 -35.64
N ARG A 5 0.60 14.62 -35.49
CA ARG A 5 0.08 14.22 -34.17
C ARG A 5 1.17 13.43 -33.45
N THR A 6 1.67 13.97 -32.35
CA THR A 6 2.66 13.29 -31.48
C THR A 6 1.96 12.20 -30.66
N PRO A 7 2.32 10.91 -30.79
CA PRO A 7 1.77 9.85 -29.96
C PRO A 7 2.57 9.73 -28.66
N THR A 8 2.36 10.64 -27.70
CA THR A 8 3.08 10.62 -26.41
C THR A 8 2.47 9.66 -25.37
N THR A 9 1.24 9.20 -25.62
CA THR A 9 0.37 8.59 -24.59
C THR A 9 0.86 7.25 -24.00
N ARG A 10 1.63 6.42 -24.71
CA ARG A 10 2.06 5.10 -24.18
C ARG A 10 3.35 5.13 -23.36
N ALA A 11 4.28 6.04 -23.70
CA ALA A 11 5.54 6.17 -22.99
C ALA A 11 5.33 6.89 -21.65
N ASP A 12 4.52 7.95 -21.67
CA ASP A 12 4.14 8.73 -20.49
C ASP A 12 3.41 7.86 -19.46
N ASP A 13 2.50 7.00 -19.93
CA ASP A 13 1.83 5.96 -19.13
C ASP A 13 2.82 5.04 -18.39
N GLY A 14 3.92 4.66 -19.05
CA GLY A 14 4.94 3.77 -18.51
C GLY A 14 5.81 4.43 -17.44
N LEU A 15 6.13 5.71 -17.64
CA LEU A 15 6.88 6.53 -16.69
C LEU A 15 6.05 6.80 -15.42
N ALA A 16 4.81 7.29 -15.57
CA ALA A 16 3.93 7.59 -14.45
C ALA A 16 3.70 6.36 -13.54
N ARG A 17 3.48 5.18 -14.15
CA ARG A 17 3.37 3.91 -13.41
C ARG A 17 4.65 3.53 -12.70
N THR A 18 5.81 3.80 -13.30
CA THR A 18 7.10 3.48 -12.69
C THR A 18 7.36 4.39 -11.50
N ILE A 19 7.13 5.70 -11.63
CA ILE A 19 7.21 6.67 -10.54
C ILE A 19 6.27 6.25 -9.42
N GLY A 20 4.98 6.03 -9.75
CA GLY A 20 3.99 5.62 -8.76
C GLY A 20 4.38 4.32 -8.04
N ARG A 21 4.92 3.33 -8.74
CA ARG A 21 5.36 2.06 -8.14
C ARG A 21 6.54 2.27 -7.20
N VAL A 22 7.53 3.07 -7.60
CA VAL A 22 8.72 3.34 -6.78
C VAL A 22 8.37 4.16 -5.55
N LEU A 23 7.50 5.17 -5.68
CA LEU A 23 7.01 5.96 -4.54
C LEU A 23 6.24 5.09 -3.54
N LEU A 24 5.32 4.24 -4.03
CA LEU A 24 4.57 3.33 -3.17
C LEU A 24 5.52 2.33 -2.47
N GLY A 25 6.51 1.81 -3.19
CA GLY A 25 7.51 0.90 -2.63
C GLY A 25 8.38 1.58 -1.56
N GLY A 26 8.83 2.81 -1.81
CA GLY A 26 9.56 3.61 -0.84
C GLY A 26 8.75 3.92 0.41
N PHE A 27 7.45 4.25 0.25
CA PHE A 27 6.55 4.48 1.37
C PHE A 27 6.39 3.23 2.25
N LEU A 28 6.18 2.05 1.64
CA LEU A 28 6.10 0.78 2.39
C LEU A 28 7.42 0.44 3.09
N ALA A 29 8.56 0.62 2.43
CA ALA A 29 9.86 0.37 3.04
C ALA A 29 10.13 1.31 4.24
N PHE A 30 9.75 2.58 4.12
CA PHE A 30 9.81 3.54 5.21
C PHE A 30 8.88 3.15 6.38
N ALA A 31 7.62 2.84 6.08
CA ALA A 31 6.63 2.43 7.09
C ALA A 31 7.06 1.14 7.82
N GLY A 32 7.53 0.13 7.08
CA GLY A 32 8.02 -1.09 7.71
C GLY A 32 9.29 -0.87 8.52
N THR A 33 10.17 0.03 8.10
CA THR A 33 11.35 0.41 8.91
C THR A 33 10.93 1.10 10.20
N SER A 34 9.92 1.97 10.17
CA SER A 34 9.45 2.65 11.38
C SER A 34 8.74 1.70 12.36
N HIS A 35 8.05 0.66 11.87
CA HIS A 35 7.54 -0.45 12.71
C HIS A 35 8.65 -1.12 13.53
N LEU A 36 9.80 -1.33 12.91
CA LEU A 36 10.92 -2.05 13.53
C LEU A 36 11.84 -1.16 14.37
N THR A 37 11.64 0.16 14.35
CA THR A 37 12.58 1.12 14.95
C THR A 37 11.87 2.10 15.89
N PHE A 38 11.51 3.28 15.42
CA PHE A 38 11.13 4.42 16.25
C PHE A 38 9.63 4.60 16.46
N ALA A 39 8.78 3.85 15.74
CA ALA A 39 7.33 3.99 15.82
C ALA A 39 6.61 2.71 16.28
N ARG A 40 7.36 1.74 16.81
CA ARG A 40 6.86 0.42 17.22
C ARG A 40 5.69 0.49 18.20
N GLU A 41 5.82 1.33 19.24
CA GLU A 41 4.77 1.54 20.24
C GLU A 41 3.51 2.17 19.62
N GLU A 42 3.68 3.15 18.74
CA GLU A 42 2.58 3.83 18.03
C GLU A 42 1.79 2.90 17.10
N PHE A 43 2.49 1.94 16.48
CA PHE A 43 1.84 0.86 15.73
C PHE A 43 1.17 -0.15 16.65
N GLY A 44 1.77 -0.47 17.79
CA GLY A 44 1.18 -1.34 18.81
C GLY A 44 -0.17 -0.82 19.33
N ALA A 45 -0.29 0.50 19.53
CA ALA A 45 -1.53 1.15 19.94
C ALA A 45 -2.67 1.02 18.90
N GLN A 46 -2.35 0.66 17.66
CA GLN A 46 -3.33 0.42 16.59
C GLN A 46 -3.66 -1.06 16.39
N VAL A 47 -2.99 -1.97 17.09
CA VAL A 47 -3.34 -3.39 17.03
C VAL A 47 -4.63 -3.59 17.83
N PRO A 48 -5.72 -4.05 17.20
CA PRO A 48 -7.00 -4.16 17.88
C PRO A 48 -6.97 -5.23 18.97
N SER A 49 -7.69 -4.97 20.06
CA SER A 49 -7.76 -5.88 21.22
C SER A 49 -8.30 -7.28 20.91
N TRP A 50 -9.06 -7.43 19.82
CA TRP A 50 -9.64 -8.71 19.38
C TRP A 50 -8.68 -9.58 18.54
N VAL A 51 -7.51 -9.07 18.17
CA VAL A 51 -6.50 -9.88 17.45
C VAL A 51 -5.91 -10.90 18.43
N PRO A 52 -6.03 -12.22 18.18
CA PRO A 52 -5.61 -13.26 19.12
C PRO A 52 -4.11 -13.58 18.98
N LEU A 53 -3.29 -12.55 18.81
CA LEU A 53 -1.84 -12.65 18.67
C LEU A 53 -1.19 -11.61 19.58
N ASP A 54 0.04 -11.89 19.97
CA ASP A 54 0.87 -10.91 20.65
C ASP A 54 1.02 -9.62 19.80
N THR A 55 0.76 -8.46 20.40
CA THR A 55 0.78 -7.16 19.73
C THR A 55 2.13 -6.88 19.08
N ASP A 56 3.21 -7.20 19.78
CA ASP A 56 4.57 -6.94 19.32
C ASP A 56 4.94 -7.82 18.12
N LEU A 57 4.52 -9.09 18.14
CA LEU A 57 4.63 -10.00 17.00
C LEU A 57 3.88 -9.48 15.77
N VAL A 58 2.67 -8.94 15.95
CA VAL A 58 1.89 -8.36 14.85
C VAL A 58 2.63 -7.18 14.22
N VAL A 59 3.14 -6.25 15.04
CA VAL A 59 3.86 -5.04 14.59
C VAL A 59 5.16 -5.39 13.87
N VAL A 60 5.98 -6.28 14.44
CA VAL A 60 7.23 -6.71 13.81
C VAL A 60 6.96 -7.48 12.53
N GLY A 61 5.99 -8.39 12.56
CA GLY A 61 5.60 -9.19 11.39
C GLY A 61 5.12 -8.31 10.23
N SER A 62 4.24 -7.34 10.49
CA SER A 62 3.78 -6.40 9.46
C SER A 62 4.94 -5.55 8.92
N GLY A 63 5.83 -5.05 9.80
CA GLY A 63 6.99 -4.26 9.41
C GLY A 63 7.93 -4.98 8.43
N VAL A 64 8.21 -6.26 8.68
CA VAL A 64 9.01 -7.10 7.78
C VAL A 64 8.30 -7.30 6.43
N VAL A 65 7.00 -7.55 6.44
CA VAL A 65 6.20 -7.72 5.21
C VAL A 65 6.19 -6.44 4.39
N GLU A 66 6.05 -5.27 5.02
CA GLU A 66 6.06 -3.97 4.36
C GLU A 66 7.41 -3.66 3.71
N ILE A 67 8.53 -3.92 4.40
CA ILE A 67 9.87 -3.76 3.81
C ILE A 67 10.04 -4.69 2.61
N ALA A 68 9.63 -5.96 2.74
CA ALA A 68 9.74 -6.94 1.65
C ALA A 68 8.89 -6.54 0.43
N LEU A 69 7.64 -6.12 0.65
CA LEU A 69 6.75 -5.62 -0.41
C LEU A 69 7.28 -4.32 -1.02
N GLY A 70 7.79 -3.41 -0.20
CA GLY A 70 8.40 -2.16 -0.63
C GLY A 70 9.58 -2.39 -1.57
N ALA A 71 10.52 -3.25 -1.16
CA ALA A 71 11.65 -3.67 -1.98
C ALA A 71 11.19 -4.37 -3.27
N ALA A 72 10.20 -5.27 -3.19
CA ALA A 72 9.66 -5.96 -4.35
C ALA A 72 8.99 -4.98 -5.35
N LEU A 73 8.26 -3.97 -4.89
CA LEU A 73 7.67 -2.95 -5.76
C LEU A 73 8.75 -2.18 -6.51
N VAL A 74 9.87 -1.85 -5.86
CA VAL A 74 10.98 -1.13 -6.50
C VAL A 74 11.72 -2.04 -7.49
N ALA A 75 12.14 -3.22 -7.06
CA ALA A 75 13.16 -4.03 -7.74
C ALA A 75 12.60 -5.18 -8.60
N ALA A 76 11.33 -5.57 -8.47
CA ALA A 76 10.84 -6.76 -9.16
C ALA A 76 10.94 -6.68 -10.70
N PRO A 77 11.39 -7.77 -11.35
CA PRO A 77 11.35 -7.91 -12.80
C PRO A 77 9.95 -7.64 -13.37
N ARG A 78 9.87 -7.06 -14.58
CA ARG A 78 8.60 -6.64 -15.20
C ARG A 78 7.52 -7.73 -15.20
N ARG A 79 7.91 -8.99 -15.42
CA ARG A 79 7.00 -10.16 -15.42
C ARG A 79 6.30 -10.43 -14.08
N TYR A 80 6.90 -10.04 -12.96
CA TYR A 80 6.36 -10.30 -11.62
C TYR A 80 5.62 -9.10 -11.02
N ARG A 81 5.76 -7.90 -11.59
CA ARG A 81 5.12 -6.69 -11.06
C ARG A 81 3.61 -6.84 -10.83
N PRO A 82 2.81 -7.42 -11.74
CA PRO A 82 1.38 -7.64 -11.50
C PRO A 82 1.09 -8.44 -10.22
N TRP A 83 1.90 -9.47 -9.94
CA TRP A 83 1.75 -10.30 -8.74
C TRP A 83 2.15 -9.55 -7.48
N VAL A 84 3.25 -8.80 -7.53
CA VAL A 84 3.68 -7.93 -6.42
C VAL A 84 2.60 -6.88 -6.09
N GLY A 85 2.00 -6.26 -7.11
CA GLY A 85 0.92 -5.30 -6.90
C GLY A 85 -0.34 -5.93 -6.31
N ALA A 86 -0.69 -7.15 -6.73
CA ALA A 86 -1.78 -7.91 -6.14
C ALA A 86 -1.50 -8.27 -4.67
N ALA A 87 -0.26 -8.68 -4.35
CA ALA A 87 0.14 -8.97 -2.97
C ALA A 87 0.09 -7.72 -2.09
N ALA A 88 0.61 -6.57 -2.56
CA ALA A 88 0.53 -5.31 -1.83
C ALA A 88 -0.93 -4.85 -1.64
N ALA A 89 -1.78 -4.99 -2.66
CA ALA A 89 -3.20 -4.71 -2.54
C ALA A 89 -3.89 -5.60 -1.50
N ALA A 90 -3.62 -6.91 -1.51
CA ALA A 90 -4.14 -7.84 -0.51
C ALA A 90 -3.65 -7.49 0.90
N PHE A 91 -2.39 -7.11 1.05
CA PHE A 91 -1.83 -6.64 2.32
C PHE A 91 -2.55 -5.39 2.84
N PHE A 92 -2.77 -4.38 1.99
CA PHE A 92 -3.56 -3.21 2.40
C PHE A 92 -4.98 -3.56 2.81
N VAL A 93 -5.63 -4.51 2.14
CA VAL A 93 -6.96 -4.99 2.56
C VAL A 93 -6.88 -5.70 3.92
N ALA A 94 -5.84 -6.51 4.16
CA ALA A 94 -5.66 -7.22 5.43
C ALA A 94 -5.40 -6.27 6.62
N VAL A 95 -4.75 -5.12 6.39
CA VAL A 95 -4.51 -4.09 7.42
C VAL A 95 -5.76 -3.23 7.69
N PHE A 96 -6.71 -3.16 6.75
CA PHE A 96 -7.87 -2.28 6.85
C PHE A 96 -8.74 -2.47 8.12
N PRO A 97 -9.01 -3.69 8.62
CA PRO A 97 -9.70 -3.89 9.88
C PRO A 97 -9.03 -3.18 11.07
N GLY A 98 -7.70 -3.09 11.09
CA GLY A 98 -6.95 -2.35 12.11
C GLY A 98 -7.25 -0.84 12.07
N ASN A 99 -7.29 -0.25 10.86
CA ASN A 99 -7.67 1.16 10.71
C ASN A 99 -9.12 1.43 11.15
N VAL A 100 -10.04 0.49 10.88
CA VAL A 100 -11.45 0.60 11.32
C VAL A 100 -11.53 0.51 12.84
N ALA A 101 -10.82 -0.45 13.44
CA ALA A 101 -10.76 -0.58 14.89
C ALA A 101 -10.18 0.68 15.54
N GLN A 102 -9.10 1.26 15.00
CA GLN A 102 -8.56 2.54 15.48
C GLN A 102 -9.64 3.64 15.52
N TYR A 103 -10.49 3.73 14.48
CA TYR A 103 -11.60 4.68 14.44
C TYR A 103 -12.68 4.39 15.49
N VAL A 104 -13.07 3.13 15.65
CA VAL A 104 -14.13 2.71 16.59
C VAL A 104 -13.69 2.82 18.05
N GLU A 105 -12.47 2.36 18.35
CA GLU A 105 -11.86 2.33 19.68
C GLU A 105 -11.27 3.69 20.08
N ARG A 106 -11.16 4.62 19.11
CA ARG A 106 -10.59 5.97 19.28
C ARG A 106 -9.15 5.98 19.79
N SER A 107 -8.36 5.00 19.36
CA SER A 107 -6.95 4.92 19.69
C SER A 107 -6.17 6.06 19.02
N ASP A 108 -5.42 6.81 19.84
CA ASP A 108 -4.47 7.81 19.38
C ASP A 108 -3.25 7.13 18.75
N GLY A 109 -2.74 7.72 17.67
CA GLY A 109 -1.67 7.14 16.88
C GLY A 109 -1.29 8.00 15.68
N PHE A 110 -0.01 8.28 15.45
CA PHE A 110 0.52 9.05 14.31
C PHE A 110 -0.10 10.44 14.17
N GLY A 111 -0.40 11.10 15.28
CA GLY A 111 -1.10 12.40 15.29
C GLY A 111 -2.57 12.34 14.87
N LEU A 112 -3.16 11.14 14.76
CA LEU A 112 -4.59 10.89 14.52
C LEU A 112 -5.37 10.93 15.86
N ASP A 113 -5.43 12.12 16.45
CA ASP A 113 -6.02 12.42 17.76
C ASP A 113 -7.52 12.78 17.71
N THR A 114 -8.13 12.82 16.52
CA THR A 114 -9.55 13.16 16.33
C THR A 114 -10.25 12.16 15.42
N ASP A 115 -11.57 12.01 15.63
CA ASP A 115 -12.41 11.12 14.82
C ASP A 115 -12.38 11.53 13.33
N ALA A 116 -12.29 12.83 13.03
CA ALA A 116 -12.16 13.33 11.65
C ALA A 116 -10.87 12.84 10.97
N LYS A 117 -9.73 12.90 11.67
CA LYS A 117 -8.43 12.42 11.16
C LYS A 117 -8.45 10.91 10.93
N ARG A 118 -8.99 10.14 11.89
CA ARG A 118 -9.13 8.68 11.78
C ARG A 118 -10.06 8.29 10.63
N LEU A 119 -11.21 8.97 10.47
CA LEU A 119 -12.17 8.71 9.40
C LEU A 119 -11.57 8.98 8.01
N ALA A 120 -10.78 10.05 7.86
CA ALA A 120 -10.12 10.39 6.60
C ALA A 120 -9.15 9.30 6.11
N ARG A 121 -8.61 8.48 7.03
CA ARG A 121 -7.69 7.38 6.70
C ARG A 121 -8.39 6.19 6.01
N LEU A 122 -9.66 5.95 6.32
CA LEU A 122 -10.40 4.79 5.79
C LEU A 122 -10.52 4.79 4.26
N PRO A 123 -11.00 5.85 3.58
CA PRO A 123 -11.06 5.88 2.12
C PRO A 123 -9.66 5.88 1.48
N PHE A 124 -8.65 6.43 2.17
CA PHE A 124 -7.27 6.44 1.68
C PHE A 124 -6.70 5.02 1.53
N GLN A 125 -7.13 4.06 2.35
CA GLN A 125 -6.74 2.66 2.16
C GLN A 125 -7.19 2.12 0.79
N GLY A 126 -8.38 2.48 0.33
CA GLY A 126 -8.86 2.14 -1.01
C GLY A 126 -7.99 2.76 -2.11
N VAL A 127 -7.51 3.98 -1.91
CA VAL A 127 -6.56 4.63 -2.82
C VAL A 127 -5.25 3.85 -2.91
N LEU A 128 -4.70 3.39 -1.78
CA LEU A 128 -3.48 2.57 -1.77
C LEU A 128 -3.64 1.24 -2.51
N VAL A 129 -4.78 0.57 -2.34
CA VAL A 129 -5.13 -0.65 -3.08
C VAL A 129 -5.14 -0.39 -4.59
N LEU A 130 -5.87 0.64 -5.02
CA LEU A 130 -5.95 1.01 -6.44
C LEU A 130 -4.59 1.42 -7.01
N TRP A 131 -3.79 2.16 -6.24
CA TRP A 131 -2.45 2.58 -6.61
C TRP A 131 -1.53 1.36 -6.82
N ALA A 132 -1.53 0.39 -5.90
CA ALA A 132 -0.75 -0.84 -6.04
C ALA A 132 -1.12 -1.59 -7.33
N LEU A 133 -2.41 -1.75 -7.61
CA LEU A 133 -2.90 -2.48 -8.79
C LEU A 133 -2.60 -1.73 -10.11
N TRP A 134 -2.74 -0.41 -10.11
CA TRP A 134 -2.51 0.43 -11.28
C TRP A 134 -1.03 0.54 -11.64
N SER A 135 -0.18 0.90 -10.67
CA SER A 135 1.25 1.21 -10.89
C SER A 135 2.07 -0.01 -11.32
N THR A 136 1.62 -1.21 -10.95
CA THR A 136 2.25 -2.47 -11.32
C THR A 136 1.69 -3.09 -12.60
N GLY A 137 0.57 -2.56 -13.11
CA GLY A 137 -0.15 -3.14 -14.24
C GLY A 137 -1.02 -4.36 -13.88
N ALA A 138 -1.13 -4.73 -12.60
CA ALA A 138 -2.00 -5.82 -12.13
C ALA A 138 -3.45 -5.64 -12.59
N TRP A 139 -3.96 -4.40 -12.55
CA TRP A 139 -5.30 -4.07 -13.03
C TRP A 139 -5.52 -4.41 -14.51
N ARG A 140 -4.51 -4.19 -15.37
CA ARG A 140 -4.58 -4.53 -16.81
C ARG A 140 -4.52 -6.06 -16.99
N ALA A 141 -3.63 -6.73 -16.27
CA ALA A 141 -3.47 -8.19 -16.33
C ALA A 141 -4.75 -8.93 -15.90
N TRP A 142 -5.43 -8.45 -14.85
CA TRP A 142 -6.67 -9.06 -14.37
C TRP A 142 -7.85 -8.89 -15.33
N ARG A 143 -8.03 -7.69 -15.90
CA ARG A 143 -9.09 -7.45 -16.90
C ARG A 143 -8.88 -8.25 -18.19
N GLY A 144 -7.62 -8.40 -18.64
CA GLY A 144 -7.30 -9.21 -19.82
C GLY A 144 -7.63 -10.70 -19.66
N ARG A 145 -7.56 -11.24 -18.44
CA ARG A 145 -7.93 -12.64 -18.14
C ARG A 145 -9.43 -12.89 -18.05
N ARG A 146 -10.25 -11.86 -17.85
CA ARG A 146 -11.71 -11.98 -17.75
C ARG A 146 -12.43 -11.88 -19.09
N GLY A 147 -11.73 -11.43 -20.14
CA GLY A 147 -12.27 -11.30 -21.49
C GLY A 147 -11.71 -12.33 -22.48
N ALA A 148 -10.96 -13.32 -22.00
CA ALA A 148 -10.45 -14.46 -22.74
C ALA A 148 -11.15 -15.72 -22.25
#